data_AF-I4YPT8-F1
#
_entry.id   AF-I4YPT8-F1
#
_cell.length_a   1.000
_cell.length_b   1.000
_cell.length_c   1.000
_cell.angle_alpha   90.00
_cell.angle_beta   90.00
_cell.angle_gamma   90.00
#
_symmetry.space_group_name_H-M   'P 1'
#
loop_
_entity.id
_entity.type
_entity.pdbx_description
1 polymer ?
#
loop_
_entity_poly.entity_id
_entity_poly.type
_entity_poly.pdbx_seq_one_letter_code
_entity_poly.pdbx_strand_id
1 'polypeptide(L)'
;MLMELPPCRPCDMLRSSLEPCSVTSIRFGVTNAAKETAQVFGMVGTRHTPLAFQTAAELGEWLAAHHQSATELWVRIFKSGASRPSVTWADCVVEAIRFGWIDGQKLPFDTESFLQRLTPRMPKSNWSAKNCAHATTLIAEDRMAPAGLAQVEAAKADGRWDKAYAGSATMTIPQDFLDALEARPKAKAFFLTLDRKNLYPIYYRLHTAKKPETRAKRMELMLAQLERGERFH
;
A
#
# COMPACT_ATOMS: atom_id res chain seq x y z
N MET A 1 14.16 45.36 -40.62
CA MET A 1 15.24 44.79 -41.45
C MET A 1 15.43 43.35 -40.99
N LEU A 2 14.67 42.45 -41.62
CA LEU A 2 14.64 41.01 -41.37
C LEU A 2 15.81 40.39 -42.17
N MET A 3 16.64 39.56 -41.53
CA MET A 3 17.57 38.68 -42.24
C MET A 3 17.19 37.24 -41.93
N GLU A 4 16.52 36.62 -42.91
CA GLU A 4 16.27 35.19 -42.95
C GLU A 4 17.52 34.44 -43.46
N LEU A 5 17.80 33.27 -42.89
CA LEU A 5 18.84 32.35 -43.32
C LEU A 5 18.23 31.31 -44.29
N PRO A 6 18.93 30.93 -45.37
CA PRO A 6 18.42 29.97 -46.36
C PRO A 6 18.63 28.49 -45.94
N PRO A 7 17.77 27.55 -46.38
CA PRO A 7 17.91 26.13 -46.10
C PRO A 7 18.80 25.40 -47.12
N CYS A 8 19.74 24.58 -46.64
CA CYS A 8 20.49 23.63 -47.49
C CYS A 8 19.73 22.29 -47.60
N ARG A 9 19.58 21.82 -48.85
CA ARG A 9 18.92 20.59 -49.26
C ARG A 9 19.87 19.37 -49.28
N PRO A 10 19.34 18.14 -49.36
CA PRO A 10 20.00 16.90 -48.97
C PRO A 10 20.86 16.28 -50.09
N CYS A 11 21.88 15.52 -49.68
CA CYS A 11 22.70 14.69 -50.57
C CYS A 11 22.36 13.22 -50.33
N ASP A 12 21.71 12.60 -51.31
CA ASP A 12 21.49 11.17 -51.42
C ASP A 12 22.44 10.59 -52.47
N MET A 13 22.63 9.26 -52.43
CA MET A 13 23.18 8.36 -53.47
C MET A 13 24.71 8.16 -53.50
N LEU A 14 25.22 7.06 -52.92
CA LEU A 14 25.34 5.74 -53.59
C LEU A 14 26.29 4.76 -52.89
N ARG A 15 25.75 3.56 -52.65
CA ARG A 15 26.34 2.20 -52.76
C ARG A 15 27.87 2.04 -52.73
N SER A 16 28.35 1.23 -51.78
CA SER A 16 29.27 0.14 -52.13
C SER A 16 29.12 -1.02 -51.14
N SER A 17 28.95 -2.21 -51.72
CA SER A 17 28.68 -3.50 -51.12
C SER A 17 29.97 -4.31 -51.05
N LEU A 18 30.31 -4.87 -49.88
CA LEU A 18 31.14 -6.08 -49.76
C LEU A 18 30.67 -6.88 -48.53
N GLU A 19 30.41 -8.16 -48.76
CA GLU A 19 29.84 -9.15 -47.84
C GLU A 19 30.91 -9.85 -46.95
N PRO A 20 30.68 -11.03 -46.31
CA PRO A 20 30.94 -11.18 -44.87
C PRO A 20 32.13 -12.12 -44.57
N CYS A 21 32.77 -11.93 -43.41
CA CYS A 21 33.78 -12.88 -42.94
C CYS A 21 33.15 -13.84 -41.92
N SER A 22 32.95 -15.09 -42.34
CA SER A 22 32.66 -16.25 -41.50
C SER A 22 33.96 -17.02 -41.27
N VAL A 23 34.37 -17.23 -40.01
CA VAL A 23 35.24 -18.34 -39.60
C VAL A 23 34.96 -18.74 -38.14
N THR A 24 34.35 -19.92 -38.00
CA THR A 24 34.72 -21.05 -37.12
C THR A 24 34.86 -20.87 -35.59
N SER A 25 33.84 -21.41 -34.91
CA SER A 25 33.88 -22.37 -33.79
C SER A 25 35.21 -22.60 -33.06
N ILE A 26 35.26 -22.19 -31.79
CA ILE A 26 36.01 -22.89 -30.73
C ILE A 26 35.06 -23.11 -29.53
N ARG A 27 34.73 -24.36 -29.26
CA ARG A 27 34.19 -24.83 -27.96
C ARG A 27 35.36 -24.90 -26.98
N PHE A 28 35.17 -24.46 -25.72
CA PHE A 28 35.59 -25.17 -24.51
C PHE A 28 35.13 -24.38 -23.26
N GLY A 29 34.67 -25.10 -22.24
CA GLY A 29 34.66 -24.60 -20.86
C GLY A 29 33.29 -24.22 -20.28
N VAL A 30 32.44 -25.23 -20.04
CA VAL A 30 31.39 -25.14 -19.03
C VAL A 30 32.08 -24.94 -17.67
N THR A 31 31.85 -23.80 -17.02
CA THR A 31 32.00 -23.71 -15.56
C THR A 31 30.67 -23.25 -14.99
N ASN A 32 30.19 -24.08 -14.08
CA ASN A 32 28.83 -24.17 -13.58
C ASN A 32 28.86 -23.56 -12.18
N ALA A 33 28.30 -22.35 -11.99
CA ALA A 33 28.16 -21.76 -10.64
C ALA A 33 27.20 -20.57 -10.65
N ALA A 34 25.89 -20.83 -10.79
CA ALA A 34 24.81 -19.94 -10.31
C ALA A 34 23.44 -20.59 -10.50
N LYS A 35 23.24 -21.81 -9.98
CA LYS A 35 21.90 -22.39 -9.79
C LYS A 35 21.91 -23.19 -8.49
N GLU A 36 20.75 -23.17 -7.82
CA GLU A 36 20.41 -23.80 -6.54
C GLU A 36 20.84 -22.97 -5.31
N THR A 37 19.90 -22.39 -4.54
CA THR A 37 18.86 -23.12 -3.82
C THR A 37 17.61 -22.26 -3.61
N ALA A 38 16.64 -22.34 -4.52
CA ALA A 38 15.24 -22.03 -4.20
C ALA A 38 14.57 -23.36 -3.88
N GLN A 39 14.62 -23.76 -2.60
CA GLN A 39 14.03 -25.01 -2.15
C GLN A 39 12.50 -24.86 -2.15
N VAL A 40 11.87 -25.51 -3.12
CA VAL A 40 10.42 -25.65 -3.24
C VAL A 40 9.98 -26.70 -2.22
N PHE A 41 9.26 -26.26 -1.19
CA PHE A 41 8.38 -27.14 -0.41
C PHE A 41 6.97 -26.53 -0.42
N GLY A 42 6.02 -27.31 -0.90
CA GLY A 42 4.69 -26.86 -1.31
C GLY A 42 3.84 -26.34 -0.16
N MET A 43 3.28 -25.14 -0.37
CA MET A 43 2.07 -24.65 0.29
C MET A 43 1.25 -23.89 -0.76
N VAL A 44 -0.05 -24.17 -0.79
CA VAL A 44 -1.13 -23.58 -1.60
C VAL A 44 -0.76 -22.31 -2.37
N GLY A 45 -0.78 -22.40 -3.70
CA GLY A 45 -0.33 -21.36 -4.63
C GLY A 45 -0.90 -19.98 -4.32
N THR A 46 -0.04 -19.10 -3.81
CA THR A 46 -0.30 -17.66 -3.82
C THR A 46 0.01 -17.14 -5.22
N ARG A 47 -0.92 -16.42 -5.84
CA ARG A 47 -0.73 -15.76 -7.16
C ARG A 47 0.24 -14.58 -7.12
N HIS A 48 0.89 -14.36 -5.99
CA HIS A 48 1.71 -13.18 -5.71
C HIS A 48 3.16 -13.64 -5.63
N THR A 49 4.07 -12.86 -6.20
CA THR A 49 5.52 -13.07 -6.06
C THR A 49 6.03 -12.13 -4.98
N PRO A 50 6.07 -12.55 -3.70
CA PRO A 50 6.47 -11.66 -2.62
C PRO A 50 7.98 -11.45 -2.57
N LEU A 51 8.40 -10.26 -2.15
CA LEU A 51 9.78 -9.93 -1.83
C LEU A 51 9.98 -9.85 -0.32
N ALA A 52 11.13 -10.26 0.18
CA ALA A 52 11.50 -10.15 1.58
C ALA A 52 12.61 -9.10 1.74
N PHE A 53 12.53 -8.31 2.80
CA PHE A 53 13.51 -7.28 3.14
C PHE A 53 13.91 -7.47 4.60
N GLN A 54 15.20 -7.36 4.90
CA GLN A 54 15.74 -7.51 6.24
C GLN A 54 15.60 -6.23 7.05
N THR A 55 15.66 -5.07 6.39
CA THR A 55 15.64 -3.76 7.03
C THR A 55 14.71 -2.78 6.32
N ALA A 56 14.27 -1.74 7.02
CA ALA A 56 13.50 -0.65 6.44
C ALA A 56 14.25 0.03 5.28
N ALA A 57 15.58 0.14 5.38
CA ALA A 57 16.41 0.73 4.33
C ALA A 57 16.33 -0.04 3.01
N GLU A 58 16.44 -1.37 3.04
CA GLU A 58 16.31 -2.22 1.85
C GLU A 58 14.93 -2.07 1.18
N LEU A 59 13.86 -2.00 1.99
CA LEU A 59 12.51 -1.73 1.48
C LEU A 59 12.41 -0.33 0.85
N GLY A 60 13.01 0.66 1.51
CA GLY A 60 13.08 2.04 1.03
C GLY A 60 13.83 2.18 -0.29
N GLU A 61 14.92 1.44 -0.49
CA GLU A 61 15.68 1.38 -1.75
C GLU A 61 14.82 0.81 -2.89
N TRP A 62 14.10 -0.28 -2.63
CA TRP A 62 13.17 -0.83 -3.61
C TRP A 62 12.09 0.18 -3.98
N LEU A 63 11.47 0.83 -2.99
CA LEU A 63 10.45 1.84 -3.24
C LEU A 63 11.04 3.04 -4.00
N ALA A 64 12.24 3.50 -3.66
CA ALA A 64 12.91 4.57 -4.40
C ALA A 64 13.04 4.23 -5.89
N ALA A 65 13.42 2.99 -6.23
CA ALA A 65 13.58 2.54 -7.60
C ALA A 65 12.25 2.29 -8.35
N HIS A 66 11.19 1.88 -7.65
CA HIS A 66 9.99 1.30 -8.29
C HIS A 66 8.67 2.03 -8.01
N HIS A 67 8.63 3.02 -7.11
CA HIS A 67 7.37 3.63 -6.64
C HIS A 67 6.51 4.28 -7.75
N GLN A 68 7.10 4.65 -8.89
CA GLN A 68 6.39 5.27 -10.02
C GLN A 68 5.89 4.28 -11.06
N SER A 69 6.53 3.11 -11.18
CA SER A 69 6.25 2.15 -12.26
C SER A 69 5.55 0.88 -11.76
N ALA A 70 5.78 0.48 -10.51
CA ALA A 70 5.12 -0.67 -9.91
C ALA A 70 3.70 -0.34 -9.47
N THR A 71 2.77 -1.26 -9.72
CA THR A 71 1.35 -1.12 -9.35
C THR A 71 1.04 -1.71 -7.97
N GLU A 72 1.84 -2.67 -7.52
CA GLU A 72 1.79 -3.25 -6.19
C GLU A 72 3.13 -3.87 -5.79
N LEU A 73 3.30 -4.08 -4.48
CA LEU A 73 4.37 -4.88 -3.89
C LEU A 73 3.76 -5.77 -2.83
N TRP A 74 4.12 -7.05 -2.85
CA TRP A 74 3.83 -7.97 -1.75
C TRP A 74 5.10 -8.18 -0.93
N VAL A 75 5.09 -7.70 0.31
CA VAL A 75 6.21 -7.85 1.25
C VAL A 75 5.98 -9.09 2.10
N ARG A 76 6.91 -10.05 2.07
CA ARG A 76 6.94 -11.17 3.01
C ARG A 76 7.60 -10.72 4.30
N ILE A 77 6.84 -10.76 5.38
CA ILE A 77 7.26 -10.38 6.73
C ILE A 77 7.35 -11.63 7.59
N PHE A 78 8.53 -11.88 8.16
CA PHE A 78 8.73 -12.98 9.10
C PHE A 78 8.23 -12.60 10.50
N LYS A 79 7.61 -13.57 11.18
CA LYS A 79 7.06 -13.41 12.53
C LYS A 79 8.18 -13.34 13.56
N SER A 80 7.90 -12.71 14.70
CA SER A 80 8.80 -12.70 15.85
C SER A 80 9.16 -14.13 16.27
N GLY A 81 10.45 -14.46 16.28
CA GLY A 81 10.97 -15.80 16.59
C GLY A 81 11.43 -16.61 15.37
N ALA A 82 11.19 -16.14 14.14
CA ALA A 82 11.86 -16.69 12.97
C ALA A 82 13.36 -16.41 13.04
N SER A 83 14.19 -17.32 12.50
CA SER A 83 15.65 -17.19 12.48
C SER A 83 16.17 -16.14 11.50
N ARG A 84 15.27 -15.50 10.74
CA ARG A 84 15.60 -14.57 9.65
C ARG A 84 15.27 -13.12 10.04
N PRO A 85 16.21 -12.18 9.84
CA PRO A 85 15.91 -10.76 9.93
C PRO A 85 14.78 -10.37 8.96
N SER A 86 13.94 -9.44 9.37
CA SER A 86 12.78 -9.01 8.58
C SER A 86 12.39 -7.60 8.96
N VAL A 87 11.94 -6.83 7.96
CA VAL A 87 11.12 -5.64 8.20
C VAL A 87 9.92 -5.99 9.06
N THR A 88 9.52 -5.05 9.91
CA THR A 88 8.25 -5.11 10.62
C THR A 88 7.13 -4.51 9.77
N TRP A 89 5.88 -4.74 10.17
CA TRP A 89 4.75 -4.05 9.54
C TRP A 89 4.86 -2.53 9.68
N ALA A 90 5.41 -2.03 10.80
CA ALA A 90 5.61 -0.59 11.00
C ALA A 90 6.60 -0.01 9.98
N ASP A 91 7.70 -0.72 9.69
CA ASP A 91 8.66 -0.33 8.66
C ASP A 91 7.97 -0.24 7.29
N CYS A 92 7.12 -1.21 6.95
CA CYS A 92 6.35 -1.19 5.72
C CYS A 92 5.43 0.03 5.62
N VAL A 93 4.75 0.40 6.69
CA VAL A 93 3.87 1.58 6.72
C VAL A 93 4.67 2.86 6.53
N VAL A 94 5.77 3.02 7.28
CA VAL A 94 6.59 4.25 7.25
C VAL A 94 7.24 4.43 5.88
N GLU A 95 7.89 3.39 5.34
CA GLU A 95 8.52 3.48 4.02
C GLU A 95 7.47 3.62 2.91
N ALA A 96 6.30 2.99 3.01
CA ALA A 96 5.21 3.24 2.06
C ALA A 96 4.79 4.72 2.07
N ILE A 97 4.57 5.32 3.24
CA ILE A 97 4.19 6.73 3.36
C ILE A 97 5.25 7.64 2.73
N ARG A 98 6.53 7.36 2.99
CA ARG A 98 7.67 8.12 2.45
C ARG A 98 7.61 8.28 0.93
N PHE A 99 7.15 7.26 0.21
CA PHE A 99 7.06 7.25 -1.25
C PHE A 99 5.63 7.44 -1.81
N GLY A 100 4.66 7.81 -0.97
CA GLY A 100 3.28 8.05 -1.42
C GLY A 100 2.46 6.78 -1.65
N TRP A 101 2.87 5.68 -1.03
CA TRP A 101 2.22 4.39 -1.03
C TRP A 101 1.41 4.17 0.27
N ILE A 102 0.63 3.09 0.31
CA ILE A 102 -0.18 2.68 1.46
C ILE A 102 -0.20 1.17 1.59
N ASP A 103 -0.27 0.68 2.82
CA ASP A 103 -0.50 -0.72 3.11
C ASP A 103 -1.97 -1.11 2.89
N GLY A 104 -2.17 -2.35 2.48
CA GLY A 104 -3.49 -2.91 2.22
C GLY A 104 -3.64 -4.28 2.82
N GLN A 105 -3.90 -5.26 1.97
CA GLN A 105 -4.25 -6.60 2.40
C GLN A 105 -3.08 -7.29 3.11
N LYS A 106 -3.39 -7.92 4.24
CA LYS A 106 -2.53 -8.87 4.92
C LYS A 106 -3.01 -10.28 4.64
N LEU A 107 -2.10 -11.17 4.24
CA LEU A 107 -2.40 -12.58 3.97
C LEU A 107 -1.47 -13.49 4.77
N PRO A 108 -1.95 -14.64 5.29
CA PRO A 108 -1.04 -15.69 5.75
C PRO A 108 -0.22 -16.21 4.55
N PHE A 109 1.04 -16.59 4.78
CA PHE A 109 1.89 -17.18 3.76
C PHE A 109 2.33 -18.59 4.17
N ASP A 110 2.98 -18.69 5.33
CA ASP A 110 3.41 -19.96 5.91
C ASP A 110 3.43 -19.89 7.45
N THR A 111 4.01 -20.90 8.07
CA THR A 111 4.14 -21.02 9.53
C THR A 111 4.96 -19.89 10.15
N GLU A 112 5.94 -19.36 9.42
CA GLU A 112 6.92 -18.39 9.94
C GLU A 112 6.67 -16.96 9.44
N SER A 113 5.79 -16.75 8.47
CA SER A 113 5.65 -15.47 7.78
C SER A 113 4.24 -15.17 7.30
N PHE A 114 4.01 -13.91 6.95
CA PHE A 114 2.79 -13.42 6.34
C PHE A 114 3.15 -12.40 5.26
N LEU A 115 2.21 -12.14 4.35
CA LEU A 115 2.38 -11.12 3.32
C LEU A 115 1.65 -9.84 3.70
N GLN A 116 2.28 -8.70 3.40
CA GLN A 116 1.68 -7.37 3.45
C GLN A 116 1.73 -6.76 2.06
N ARG A 117 0.55 -6.43 1.51
CA ARG A 117 0.44 -5.70 0.24
C ARG A 117 0.68 -4.22 0.46
N LEU A 118 1.50 -3.61 -0.39
CA LEU A 118 1.69 -2.17 -0.52
C LEU A 118 1.28 -1.75 -1.93
N THR A 119 0.66 -0.58 -2.06
CA THR A 119 0.28 -0.01 -3.36
C THR A 119 0.43 1.50 -3.39
N PRO A 120 0.61 2.12 -4.57
CA PRO A 120 0.49 3.57 -4.71
C PRO A 120 -0.84 4.08 -4.15
N ARG A 121 -0.82 5.24 -3.48
CA ARG A 121 -2.08 5.88 -3.05
C ARG A 121 -2.85 6.38 -4.25
N MET A 122 -4.11 5.96 -4.36
CA MET A 122 -5.06 6.57 -5.28
C MET A 122 -5.38 8.01 -4.86
N PRO A 123 -5.75 8.91 -5.80
CA PRO A 123 -6.00 10.32 -5.50
C PRO A 123 -6.99 10.59 -4.36
N LYS A 124 -7.96 9.69 -4.14
CA LYS A 124 -9.03 9.83 -3.12
C LYS A 124 -8.85 8.93 -1.90
N SER A 125 -7.68 8.31 -1.73
CA SER A 125 -7.37 7.44 -0.58
C SER A 125 -7.50 8.20 0.73
N ASN A 126 -8.15 7.57 1.72
CA ASN A 126 -8.32 8.15 3.04
C ASN A 126 -6.98 8.18 3.79
N TRP A 127 -6.89 9.07 4.77
CA TRP A 127 -5.78 9.16 5.72
C TRP A 127 -6.25 8.76 7.11
N SER A 128 -5.38 8.09 7.85
CA SER A 128 -5.56 7.83 9.28
C SER A 128 -4.74 8.83 10.06
N ALA A 129 -5.15 9.16 11.28
CA ALA A 129 -4.38 10.06 12.15
C ALA A 129 -2.95 9.55 12.38
N LYS A 130 -2.76 8.23 12.44
CA LYS A 130 -1.44 7.60 12.54
C LYS A 130 -0.59 7.83 11.28
N ASN A 131 -1.16 7.66 10.10
CA ASN A 131 -0.45 7.92 8.84
C ASN A 131 -0.08 9.40 8.71
N CYS A 132 -0.97 10.31 9.12
CA CYS A 132 -0.65 11.73 9.18
C CYS A 132 0.52 11.99 10.15
N ALA A 133 0.52 11.38 11.33
CA ALA A 133 1.62 11.51 12.30
C ALA A 133 2.96 11.01 11.73
N HIS A 134 2.98 9.82 11.11
CA HIS A 134 4.19 9.31 10.45
C HIS A 134 4.67 10.23 9.33
N ALA A 135 3.77 10.75 8.49
CA ALA A 135 4.12 11.70 7.45
C ALA A 135 4.70 13.00 8.03
N THR A 136 4.11 13.56 9.08
CA THR A 136 4.63 14.74 9.78
C THR A 136 6.03 14.50 10.31
N THR A 137 6.28 13.36 10.96
CA THR A 137 7.63 13.00 11.44
C THR A 137 8.62 12.89 10.28
N LEU A 138 8.27 12.17 9.20
CA LEU A 138 9.14 12.03 8.03
C LEU A 138 9.48 13.37 7.37
N ILE A 139 8.55 14.33 7.36
CA ILE A 139 8.78 15.68 6.84
C ILE A 139 9.73 16.45 7.78
N ALA A 140 9.49 16.38 9.10
CA ALA A 140 10.35 17.05 10.07
C ALA A 140 11.79 16.50 10.09
N GLU A 141 11.96 15.22 9.77
CA GLU A 141 13.26 14.54 9.64
C GLU A 141 13.92 14.70 8.27
N ASP A 142 13.31 15.44 7.33
CA ASP A 142 13.75 15.57 5.92
C ASP A 142 13.94 14.21 5.21
N ARG A 143 13.16 13.21 5.61
CA ARG A 143 13.19 11.85 5.02
C ARG A 143 12.09 11.63 4.00
N MET A 144 11.07 12.48 3.96
CA MET A 144 9.95 12.38 3.03
C MET A 144 10.40 12.52 1.57
N ALA A 145 10.04 11.57 0.70
CA ALA A 145 10.34 11.69 -0.72
C ALA A 145 9.33 12.62 -1.42
N PRO A 146 9.67 13.22 -2.58
CA PRO A 146 8.76 14.12 -3.31
C PRO A 146 7.39 13.49 -3.63
N ALA A 147 7.35 12.20 -3.96
CA ALA A 147 6.11 11.49 -4.24
C ALA A 147 5.20 11.36 -2.99
N GLY A 148 5.80 11.11 -1.81
CA GLY A 148 5.07 11.09 -0.54
C GLY A 148 4.54 12.46 -0.16
N LEU A 149 5.38 13.49 -0.31
CA LEU A 149 4.99 14.88 -0.05
C LEU A 149 3.83 15.33 -0.94
N ALA A 150 3.84 14.98 -2.23
CA ALA A 150 2.74 15.28 -3.14
C ALA A 150 1.40 14.69 -2.68
N GLN A 151 1.40 13.48 -2.10
CA GLN A 151 0.19 12.86 -1.54
C GLN A 151 -0.30 13.55 -0.26
N VAL A 152 0.64 14.04 0.56
CA VAL A 152 0.33 14.84 1.76
C VAL A 152 -0.33 16.16 1.35
N GLU A 153 0.28 16.90 0.43
CA GLU A 153 -0.25 18.19 -0.02
C GLU A 153 -1.61 18.05 -0.74
N ALA A 154 -1.78 17.02 -1.56
CA ALA A 154 -3.08 16.72 -2.17
C ALA A 154 -4.17 16.43 -1.12
N ALA A 155 -3.82 15.74 -0.03
CA ALA A 155 -4.76 15.43 1.05
C ALA A 155 -5.08 16.63 1.94
N LYS A 156 -4.14 17.56 2.11
CA LYS A 156 -4.41 18.84 2.78
C LYS A 156 -5.33 19.70 1.92
N ALA A 157 -5.04 19.83 0.62
CA ALA A 157 -5.80 20.66 -0.30
C ALA A 157 -7.29 20.26 -0.42
N ASP A 158 -7.61 18.97 -0.32
CA ASP A 158 -8.99 18.47 -0.40
C ASP A 158 -9.63 18.13 0.97
N GLY A 159 -8.95 18.46 2.07
CA GLY A 159 -9.43 18.30 3.44
C GLY A 159 -9.47 16.86 3.95
N ARG A 160 -8.92 15.87 3.23
CA ARG A 160 -8.77 14.49 3.74
C ARG A 160 -7.81 14.41 4.90
N TRP A 161 -6.81 15.29 4.95
CA TRP A 161 -5.84 15.37 6.03
C TRP A 161 -6.51 15.71 7.37
N ASP A 162 -7.37 16.73 7.38
CA ASP A 162 -8.08 17.16 8.60
C ASP A 162 -9.17 16.16 9.02
N LYS A 163 -9.70 15.41 8.06
CA LYS A 163 -10.70 14.35 8.28
C LYS A 163 -10.06 12.98 8.52
N ALA A 164 -8.79 12.94 8.92
CA ALA A 164 -8.09 11.69 9.13
C ALA A 164 -8.74 10.88 10.28
N TYR A 165 -9.12 9.64 10.00
CA TYR A 165 -9.83 8.83 10.98
C TYR A 165 -8.90 8.39 12.13
N ALA A 166 -9.45 8.32 13.33
CA ALA A 166 -8.76 7.89 14.52
C ALA A 166 -8.49 6.37 14.50
N GLY A 167 -7.42 5.95 15.18
CA GLY A 167 -7.19 4.53 15.43
C GLY A 167 -8.19 3.95 16.43
N SER A 168 -8.27 2.62 16.49
CA SER A 168 -9.20 1.93 17.40
C SER A 168 -9.06 2.38 18.86
N ALA A 169 -7.87 2.77 19.34
CA ALA A 169 -7.65 3.20 20.72
C ALA A 169 -8.33 4.54 21.08
N THR A 170 -8.40 5.49 20.14
CA THR A 170 -8.90 6.87 20.38
C THR A 170 -10.22 7.16 19.68
N MET A 171 -10.80 6.17 19.00
CA MET A 171 -12.11 6.23 18.39
C MET A 171 -13.22 6.61 19.39
N THR A 172 -14.15 7.44 18.91
CA THR A 172 -15.42 7.77 19.56
C THR A 172 -16.57 7.44 18.62
N ILE A 173 -17.60 6.74 19.13
CA ILE A 173 -18.78 6.40 18.34
C ILE A 173 -19.64 7.66 18.15
N PRO A 174 -20.12 7.97 16.92
CA PRO A 174 -20.95 9.13 16.66
C PRO A 174 -22.22 9.16 17.52
N GLN A 175 -22.56 10.33 18.07
CA GLN A 175 -23.72 10.49 18.96
C GLN A 175 -25.03 10.10 18.28
N ASP A 176 -25.21 10.45 17.01
CA ASP A 176 -26.40 10.10 16.24
C ASP A 176 -26.61 8.58 16.09
N PHE A 177 -25.53 7.80 16.10
CA PHE A 177 -25.61 6.34 16.14
C PHE A 177 -26.05 5.83 17.52
N LEU A 178 -25.59 6.47 18.60
CA LEU A 178 -26.01 6.14 19.96
C LEU A 178 -27.48 6.49 20.17
N ASP A 179 -27.93 7.63 19.66
CA ASP A 179 -29.34 8.05 19.73
C ASP A 179 -30.25 7.07 18.96
N ALA A 180 -29.81 6.61 17.79
CA ALA A 180 -30.53 5.59 17.02
C ALA A 180 -30.58 4.22 17.72
N LEU A 181 -29.57 3.87 18.54
CA LEU A 181 -29.57 2.65 19.35
C LEU A 181 -30.60 2.69 20.48
N GLU A 182 -30.90 3.86 21.05
CA GLU A 182 -31.90 4.00 22.11
C GLU A 182 -33.29 3.54 21.66
N ALA A 183 -33.62 3.74 20.38
CA ALA A 183 -34.87 3.27 19.79
C ALA A 183 -34.92 1.74 19.55
N ARG A 184 -33.81 1.01 19.76
CA ARG A 184 -33.66 -0.42 19.41
C ARG A 184 -33.07 -1.23 20.58
N PRO A 185 -33.88 -1.63 21.57
CA PRO A 185 -33.38 -2.27 22.81
C PRO A 185 -32.54 -3.53 22.58
N LYS A 186 -32.89 -4.36 21.59
CA LYS A 186 -32.13 -5.57 21.23
C LYS A 186 -30.73 -5.23 20.70
N ALA A 187 -30.65 -4.26 19.77
CA ALA A 187 -29.38 -3.78 19.24
C ALA A 187 -28.51 -3.16 20.34
N LYS A 188 -29.12 -2.34 21.21
CA LYS A 188 -28.43 -1.71 22.34
C LYS A 188 -27.84 -2.75 23.30
N ALA A 189 -28.63 -3.77 23.67
CA ALA A 189 -28.15 -4.84 24.54
C ALA A 189 -26.93 -5.56 23.95
N PHE A 190 -26.96 -5.90 22.66
CA PHE A 190 -25.84 -6.54 22.00
C PHE A 190 -24.64 -5.60 21.84
N PHE A 191 -24.86 -4.34 21.48
CA PHE A 191 -23.82 -3.31 21.35
C PHE A 191 -22.98 -3.17 22.62
N LEU A 192 -23.61 -3.20 23.81
CA LEU A 192 -22.92 -3.10 25.10
C LEU A 192 -22.01 -4.30 25.39
N THR A 193 -22.18 -5.43 24.69
CA THR A 193 -21.29 -6.61 24.81
C THR A 193 -20.05 -6.53 23.93
N LEU A 194 -19.98 -5.55 23.02
CA LEU A 194 -18.90 -5.45 22.05
C LEU A 194 -17.66 -4.81 22.65
N ASP A 195 -16.50 -5.42 22.39
CA ASP A 195 -15.20 -4.82 22.70
C ASP A 195 -14.81 -3.74 21.67
N ARG A 196 -13.72 -3.00 21.94
CA ARG A 196 -13.22 -1.96 21.03
C ARG A 196 -12.89 -2.47 19.61
N LYS A 197 -12.50 -3.74 19.47
CA LYS A 197 -12.18 -4.33 18.17
C LYS A 197 -13.45 -4.47 17.32
N ASN A 198 -14.55 -4.91 17.92
CA ASN A 198 -15.84 -5.06 17.25
C ASN A 198 -16.55 -3.71 17.02
N LEU A 199 -16.29 -2.71 17.86
CA LEU A 199 -16.81 -1.35 17.68
C LEU A 199 -16.11 -0.59 16.55
N TYR A 200 -14.85 -0.92 16.24
CA TYR A 200 -14.06 -0.19 15.26
C TYR A 200 -14.63 -0.20 13.83
N PRO A 201 -15.14 -1.32 13.29
CA PRO A 201 -15.84 -1.33 12.02
C PRO A 201 -17.03 -0.36 11.96
N ILE A 202 -17.81 -0.21 13.05
CA ILE A 202 -18.95 0.71 13.12
C ILE A 202 -18.45 2.14 12.94
N TYR A 203 -17.53 2.57 13.81
CA TYR A 203 -16.91 3.88 13.75
C TYR A 203 -16.32 4.15 12.36
N TYR A 204 -15.46 3.25 11.87
CA TYR A 204 -14.73 3.45 10.64
C TYR A 204 -15.67 3.61 9.44
N ARG A 205 -16.68 2.74 9.32
CA ARG A 205 -17.63 2.77 8.19
C ARG A 205 -18.56 4.00 8.24
N LEU A 206 -18.93 4.48 9.43
CA LEU A 206 -19.73 5.71 9.56
C LEU A 206 -18.88 6.98 9.31
N HIS A 207 -17.67 7.02 9.85
CA HIS A 207 -16.78 8.17 9.76
C HIS A 207 -16.21 8.37 8.35
N THR A 208 -15.92 7.27 7.63
CA THR A 208 -15.38 7.33 6.26
C THR A 208 -16.44 7.43 5.16
N ALA A 209 -17.73 7.44 5.50
CA ALA A 209 -18.81 7.59 4.54
C ALA A 209 -18.89 9.05 4.04
N LYS A 210 -18.46 9.28 2.79
CA LYS A 210 -18.41 10.63 2.20
C LYS A 210 -19.79 11.21 1.86
N LYS A 211 -20.75 10.34 1.53
CA LYS A 211 -22.11 10.73 1.11
C LYS A 211 -23.10 10.49 2.27
N PRO A 212 -23.96 11.45 2.63
CA PRO A 212 -24.96 11.30 3.69
C PRO A 212 -25.86 10.07 3.49
N GLU A 213 -26.28 9.80 2.26
CA GLU A 213 -27.15 8.67 1.94
C GLU A 213 -26.45 7.32 2.14
N THR A 214 -25.16 7.27 1.80
CA THR A 214 -24.33 6.07 2.06
C THR A 214 -24.12 5.88 3.56
N ARG A 215 -23.97 6.96 4.32
CA ARG A 215 -23.82 6.90 5.78
C ARG A 215 -25.10 6.40 6.45
N ALA A 216 -26.26 6.95 6.08
CA ALA A 216 -27.56 6.52 6.58
C ALA A 216 -27.81 5.03 6.27
N LYS A 217 -27.56 4.59 5.03
CA LYS A 217 -27.67 3.17 4.66
C LYS A 217 -26.75 2.26 5.50
N ARG A 218 -25.51 2.67 5.74
CA ARG A 218 -24.57 1.92 6.59
C ARG A 218 -25.04 1.84 8.03
N MET A 219 -25.56 2.95 8.58
CA MET A 219 -26.12 3.00 9.93
C MET A 219 -27.27 2.00 10.08
N GLU A 220 -28.25 2.03 9.19
CA GLU A 220 -29.39 1.10 9.23
C GLU A 220 -28.95 -0.37 9.13
N LEU A 221 -28.02 -0.68 8.23
CA LEU A 221 -27.47 -2.03 8.12
C LEU A 221 -26.76 -2.49 9.39
N MET A 222 -26.03 -1.59 10.06
CA MET A 222 -25.35 -1.91 11.33
C MET A 222 -26.35 -2.14 12.45
N LEU A 223 -27.36 -1.28 12.58
CA LEU A 223 -28.40 -1.45 13.59
C LEU A 223 -29.13 -2.79 13.40
N ALA A 224 -29.50 -3.13 12.16
CA ALA A 224 -30.13 -4.41 11.85
C ALA A 224 -29.21 -5.62 12.12
N GLN A 225 -27.89 -5.51 11.90
CA GLN A 225 -26.93 -6.56 12.27
C GLN A 225 -26.84 -6.75 13.78
N LEU A 226 -26.80 -5.65 14.54
CA LEU A 226 -26.79 -5.69 16.00
C LEU A 226 -28.07 -6.31 16.56
N GLU A 227 -29.24 -6.05 15.96
CA GLU A 227 -30.51 -6.68 16.36
C GLU A 227 -30.49 -8.21 16.19
N ARG A 228 -29.73 -8.72 15.22
CA ARG A 228 -29.53 -10.16 15.01
C ARG A 228 -28.41 -10.77 15.87
N GLY A 229 -27.70 -9.97 16.66
CA GLY A 229 -26.57 -10.44 17.45
C GLY A 229 -25.32 -10.78 16.62
N GLU A 230 -25.21 -10.18 15.43
CA GLU A 230 -24.09 -10.41 14.51
C GLU A 230 -22.95 -9.41 14.75
N ARG A 231 -21.71 -9.92 14.77
CA ARG A 231 -20.51 -9.07 14.86
C ARG A 231 -20.10 -8.56 13.47
N PHE A 232 -19.40 -7.43 13.45
CA PHE A 232 -18.84 -6.87 12.24
C PHE A 232 -17.48 -7.50 11.93
N HIS A 233 -17.29 -7.90 10.68
CA HIS A 233 -16.01 -8.34 10.12
C HIS A 233 -15.37 -7.26 9.26
#